data_AF-M7Z6C4-F1
#
_entry.id   AF-M7Z6C4-F1
#
_cell.length_a   1.000
_cell.length_b   1.000
_cell.length_c   1.000
_cell.angle_alpha   90.00
_cell.angle_beta   90.00
_cell.angle_gamma   90.00
#
_symmetry.space_group_name_H-M   'P 1'
#
loop_
_entity.id
_entity.type
_entity.pdbx_description
1 polymer ?
#
loop_
_entity_poly.entity_id
_entity_poly.type
_entity_poly.pdbx_seq_one_letter_code
_entity_poly.pdbx_strand_id
1 'polypeptide(L)'
;MVGRDRVVGFFGEFMGSVSPDLRFVIDDISGEDPSAVGVTWHLEWKGRPVPVSRGCSFYRCEPHPQQPEQIQIVYGRDCVEPATKPGELALVVIRGVTWILERFPSLADKL
;
A
#
# COMPACT_ATOMS: atom_id res chain seq x y z
N MET A 1 -12.53 16.08 4.88
CA MET A 1 -11.35 15.45 5.51
C MET A 1 -11.86 14.60 6.67
N VAL A 2 -11.45 13.34 6.78
CA VAL A 2 -11.90 12.44 7.86
C VAL A 2 -10.98 12.67 9.06
N GLY A 3 -11.54 13.01 10.22
CA GLY A 3 -10.76 13.31 11.44
C GLY A 3 -10.40 12.06 12.25
N ARG A 4 -9.48 12.23 13.21
CA ARG A 4 -8.97 11.16 14.10
C ARG A 4 -10.06 10.25 14.67
N ASP A 5 -11.13 10.83 15.21
CA ASP A 5 -12.18 10.06 15.88
C ASP A 5 -12.89 9.06 14.94
N ARG A 6 -13.08 9.45 13.67
CA ARG A 6 -13.68 8.58 12.66
C ARG A 6 -12.74 7.44 12.26
N VAL A 7 -11.44 7.71 12.15
CA VAL A 7 -10.42 6.70 11.86
C VAL A 7 -10.32 5.70 13.00
N VAL A 8 -10.23 6.19 14.24
CA VAL A 8 -10.20 5.34 15.44
C VAL A 8 -11.48 4.51 15.57
N GLY A 9 -12.64 5.11 15.33
CA GLY A 9 -13.93 4.41 15.34
C GLY A 9 -13.98 3.28 14.30
N PHE A 10 -13.58 3.55 13.05
CA PHE A 10 -13.51 2.55 12.00
C PHE A 10 -12.62 1.37 12.37
N PHE A 11 -11.41 1.61 12.87
CA PHE A 11 -10.51 0.54 13.30
C PHE A 11 -11.06 -0.21 14.52
N GLY A 12 -11.77 0.45 15.43
CA GLY A 12 -12.44 -0.19 16.56
C GLY A 12 -13.51 -1.18 16.10
N GLU A 13 -14.39 -0.77 15.18
CA GLU A 13 -15.41 -1.64 14.57
C GLU A 13 -14.77 -2.78 13.77
N PHE A 14 -13.74 -2.48 12.98
CA PHE A 14 -12.99 -3.47 12.22
C PHE A 14 -12.40 -4.54 13.13
N MET A 15 -11.67 -4.15 14.20
CA MET A 15 -11.09 -5.07 15.17
C MET A 15 -12.15 -5.90 15.90
N GLY A 16 -13.35 -5.37 16.12
CA GLY A 16 -14.47 -6.12 16.69
C GLY A 16 -15.09 -7.15 15.75
N SER A 17 -14.89 -7.02 14.43
CA SER A 17 -15.46 -7.91 13.41
C SER A 17 -14.48 -8.98 12.89
N VAL A 18 -13.19 -8.84 13.18
CA VAL A 18 -12.14 -9.78 12.75
C VAL A 18 -11.68 -10.69 13.89
N SER A 19 -11.06 -11.81 13.53
CA SER A 19 -10.47 -12.73 14.50
C SER A 19 -9.37 -12.02 15.32
N PRO A 20 -9.30 -12.20 16.66
CA PRO A 20 -8.23 -11.63 17.48
C PRO A 20 -6.83 -12.17 17.12
N ASP A 21 -6.78 -13.34 16.47
CA ASP A 21 -5.54 -13.93 15.95
C ASP A 21 -5.07 -13.33 14.62
N LEU A 22 -5.84 -12.43 13.99
CA LEU A 22 -5.45 -11.73 12.76
C LEU A 22 -4.51 -10.57 13.11
N ARG A 23 -3.35 -10.50 12.46
CA ARG A 23 -2.34 -9.47 12.71
C ARG A 23 -1.89 -8.85 11.39
N PHE A 24 -1.68 -7.55 11.40
CA PHE A 24 -0.85 -6.88 10.42
C PHE A 24 0.61 -7.05 10.85
N VAL A 25 1.40 -7.72 10.01
CA VAL A 25 2.84 -7.89 10.22
C VAL A 25 3.56 -6.94 9.30
N ILE A 26 4.45 -6.14 9.87
CA ILE A 26 5.26 -5.17 9.13
C ILE A 26 6.44 -5.92 8.50
N ASP A 27 6.56 -5.82 7.19
CA ASP A 27 7.64 -6.43 6.42
C ASP A 27 8.84 -5.47 6.32
N ASP A 28 8.58 -4.19 6.02
CA ASP A 28 9.62 -3.17 5.89
C ASP A 28 9.07 -1.74 6.10
N ILE A 29 9.96 -0.81 6.41
CA ILE A 29 9.68 0.62 6.62
C ILE A 29 10.76 1.45 5.92
N SER A 30 10.37 2.37 5.05
CA SER A 30 11.31 3.32 4.43
C SER A 30 11.86 4.31 5.47
N GLY A 31 13.18 4.50 5.53
CA GLY A 31 13.82 5.25 6.64
C GLY A 31 14.42 6.62 6.31
N GLU A 32 14.39 7.09 5.06
CA GLU A 32 15.18 8.26 4.66
C GLU A 32 14.51 9.62 4.91
N ASP A 33 13.17 9.68 4.85
CA ASP A 33 12.41 10.93 5.03
C ASP A 33 11.64 10.91 6.37
N PRO A 34 11.96 11.81 7.32
CA PRO A 34 11.25 11.87 8.60
C PRO A 34 9.79 12.35 8.47
N SER A 35 9.42 12.96 7.34
CA SER A 35 8.08 13.49 7.06
C SER A 35 7.21 12.56 6.21
N ALA A 36 7.80 11.53 5.60
CA ALA A 36 7.10 10.59 4.74
C ALA A 36 7.63 9.17 4.89
N VAL A 37 6.74 8.21 5.12
CA VAL A 37 7.11 6.81 5.30
C VAL A 37 6.22 5.90 4.48
N GLY A 38 6.86 4.97 3.77
CA GLY A 38 6.25 3.79 3.17
C GLY A 38 6.43 2.60 4.11
N VAL A 39 5.37 1.83 4.26
CA VAL A 39 5.33 0.62 5.08
C VAL A 39 4.80 -0.52 4.22
N THR A 40 5.52 -1.63 4.15
CA THR A 40 5.01 -2.87 3.54
C THR A 40 4.55 -3.80 4.64
N TRP A 41 3.49 -4.56 4.38
CA TRP A 41 2.90 -5.44 5.37
C TRP A 41 2.18 -6.63 4.74
N HIS A 42 1.91 -7.63 5.55
CA HIS A 42 1.01 -8.73 5.23
C HIS A 42 0.12 -9.10 6.41
N LEU A 43 -1.01 -9.77 6.13
CA LEU A 43 -1.83 -10.33 7.20
C LEU A 43 -1.34 -11.73 7.57
N GLU A 44 -1.23 -11.96 8.87
CA GLU A 44 -1.07 -13.30 9.43
C GLU A 44 -2.27 -13.68 10.28
N TRP A 45 -2.65 -14.96 10.20
CA TRP A 45 -3.59 -15.57 11.13
C TRP A 45 -2.93 -16.76 11.81
N LYS A 46 -2.80 -16.71 13.15
CA LYS A 46 -2.12 -17.74 13.95
C LYS A 46 -0.70 -18.07 13.46
N GLY A 47 0.05 -17.04 13.07
CA GLY A 47 1.42 -17.17 12.55
C GLY A 47 1.51 -17.81 11.17
N ARG A 48 0.40 -17.83 10.42
CA ARG A 48 0.35 -18.27 9.03
C ARG A 48 -0.01 -17.08 8.14
N PRO A 49 0.79 -16.74 7.11
CA PRO A 49 0.44 -15.70 6.17
C PRO A 49 -0.88 -16.00 5.44
N VAL A 50 -1.77 -15.02 5.39
CA VAL A 50 -3.03 -15.11 4.64
C VAL A 50 -2.73 -14.91 3.15
N PRO A 51 -3.21 -15.77 2.23
CA PRO A 51 -3.00 -15.57 0.81
C PRO A 51 -3.57 -14.24 0.31
N VAL A 52 -2.84 -13.57 -0.59
CA VAL A 52 -3.22 -12.29 -1.20
C VAL A 52 -3.65 -11.21 -0.19
N SER A 53 -2.92 -11.14 0.92
CA SER A 53 -3.19 -10.21 2.01
C SER A 53 -2.06 -9.22 2.24
N ARG A 54 -1.14 -9.10 1.30
CA ARG A 54 -0.06 -8.12 1.38
C ARG A 54 -0.59 -6.74 1.01
N GLY A 55 0.11 -5.72 1.45
CA GLY A 55 -0.17 -4.36 1.07
C GLY A 55 1.01 -3.45 1.33
N CYS A 56 0.84 -2.21 0.92
CA CYS A 56 1.70 -1.11 1.32
C CYS A 56 0.86 0.09 1.75
N SER A 57 1.39 0.82 2.71
CA SER A 57 0.78 2.01 3.28
C SER A 57 1.76 3.16 3.19
N PHE A 58 1.26 4.34 2.86
CA PHE A 58 2.04 5.56 2.74
C PHE A 58 1.48 6.59 3.70
N TYR A 59 2.35 7.12 4.56
CA TYR A 59 1.98 8.11 5.57
C TYR A 59 2.77 9.39 5.38
N ARG A 60 2.12 10.53 5.67
CA ARG A 60 2.82 11.78 5.95
C ARG A 60 2.75 12.07 7.45
N CYS A 61 3.88 12.51 7.97
CA CYS A 61 4.12 12.72 9.38
C CYS A 61 4.54 14.16 9.62
N GLU A 62 3.95 14.78 10.63
CA GLU A 62 4.30 16.14 11.06
C GLU A 62 4.45 16.17 12.59
N PRO A 63 5.39 16.97 13.15
CA PRO A 63 5.44 17.24 14.58
C PRO A 63 4.15 17.87 15.08
N HIS A 64 3.70 17.49 16.28
CA HIS A 64 2.53 18.10 16.87
C HIS A 64 2.80 19.59 17.17
N PRO A 65 1.89 20.51 16.82
CA PRO A 65 2.15 21.94 16.95
C PRO A 65 2.44 22.40 18.39
N GLN A 66 1.89 21.70 19.39
CA GLN A 66 2.11 22.01 20.81
C GLN A 66 3.13 21.09 21.50
N GLN A 67 3.54 19.98 20.86
CA GLN A 67 4.48 18.99 21.41
C GLN A 67 5.41 18.49 20.29
N PRO A 68 6.44 19.26 19.89
CA PRO A 68 7.26 18.96 18.71
C PRO A 68 7.97 17.60 18.74
N GLU A 69 8.21 17.04 19.92
CA GLU A 69 8.74 15.70 20.15
C GLU A 69 7.76 14.57 19.75
N GLN A 70 6.47 14.89 19.65
CA GLN A 70 5.43 13.95 19.25
C GLN A 70 5.15 14.07 17.75
N ILE A 71 5.43 13.01 17.01
CA ILE A 71 5.11 12.92 15.58
C ILE A 71 3.68 12.42 15.38
N GLN A 72 2.94 13.04 14.46
CA GLN A 72 1.57 12.70 14.11
C GLN A 72 1.42 12.34 12.65
N ILE A 73 0.61 11.33 12.37
CA ILE A 73 0.19 11.01 11.00
C ILE A 73 -0.89 12.00 10.59
N VAL A 74 -0.59 12.85 9.60
CA VAL A 74 -1.52 13.85 9.06
C VAL A 74 -2.19 13.38 7.76
N TYR A 75 -1.63 12.35 7.14
CA TYR A 75 -2.17 11.71 5.95
C TYR A 75 -1.78 10.23 5.93
N GLY A 76 -2.71 9.38 5.49
CA GLY A 76 -2.46 7.96 5.27
C GLY A 76 -3.16 7.49 4.00
N ARG A 77 -2.51 6.59 3.26
CA ARG A 77 -3.07 5.91 2.10
C ARG A 77 -2.62 4.45 2.08
N ASP A 78 -3.59 3.56 1.98
CA ASP A 78 -3.35 2.11 1.90
C ASP A 78 -3.59 1.59 0.48
N CYS A 79 -2.71 0.69 0.04
CA CYS A 79 -2.76 -0.02 -1.22
C CYS A 79 -2.63 -1.52 -0.93
N VAL A 80 -3.69 -2.28 -1.16
CA VAL A 80 -3.68 -3.74 -0.94
C VAL A 80 -3.30 -4.49 -2.22
N GLU A 81 -2.58 -5.61 -2.11
CA GLU A 81 -2.34 -6.50 -3.25
C GLU A 81 -3.70 -6.89 -3.86
N PRO A 82 -3.89 -6.69 -5.17
CA PRO A 82 -5.11 -7.14 -5.83
C PRO A 82 -5.18 -8.67 -5.83
N ALA A 83 -6.37 -9.21 -5.53
CA ALA A 83 -6.68 -10.64 -5.57
C ALA A 83 -6.31 -11.29 -6.91
N THR A 84 -6.39 -10.52 -7.99
CA THR A 84 -5.97 -10.88 -9.33
C THR A 84 -4.69 -10.12 -9.64
N LYS A 85 -3.54 -10.80 -9.72
CA LYS A 85 -2.30 -10.23 -10.29
C LYS A 85 -2.47 -10.21 -11.81
N PRO A 86 -2.82 -9.07 -12.46
CA PRO A 86 -2.86 -9.00 -13.92
C PRO A 86 -1.44 -8.88 -14.47
N GLY A 87 -0.41 -8.84 -13.62
CA GLY A 87 0.97 -8.52 -13.96
C GLY A 87 1.55 -9.42 -15.04
N GLU A 88 1.28 -10.72 -15.02
CA GLU A 88 1.73 -11.61 -16.11
C GLU A 88 1.06 -11.25 -17.44
N LEU A 89 -0.25 -11.01 -17.44
CA LEU A 89 -1.00 -10.63 -18.65
C LEU A 89 -0.59 -9.24 -19.14
N ALA A 90 -0.40 -8.29 -18.24
CA ALA A 90 0.07 -6.95 -18.54
C ALA A 90 1.49 -6.96 -19.12
N LEU A 91 2.39 -7.80 -18.57
CA LEU A 91 3.75 -7.98 -19.11
C LEU A 91 3.72 -8.63 -20.50
N VAL A 92 2.84 -9.60 -20.75
CA VAL A 92 2.63 -10.18 -22.07
C VAL A 92 2.14 -9.15 -23.08
N VAL A 93 1.18 -8.30 -22.68
CA VAL A 93 0.68 -7.20 -23.53
C VAL A 93 1.77 -6.17 -23.78
N ILE A 94 2.50 -5.73 -22.75
CA ILE A 94 3.62 -4.79 -22.87
C ILE A 94 4.66 -5.35 -23.84
N ARG A 95 5.08 -6.62 -23.68
CA ARG A 95 6.02 -7.30 -24.59
C ARG A 95 5.51 -7.37 -26.02
N GLY A 96 4.22 -7.67 -26.20
CA GLY A 96 3.60 -7.69 -27.53
C GLY A 96 3.63 -6.31 -28.19
N VAL A 97 3.26 -5.25 -27.46
CA VAL A 97 3.27 -3.87 -27.97
C VAL A 97 4.70 -3.41 -28.27
N THR A 98 5.67 -3.65 -27.38
CA THR A 98 7.08 -3.28 -27.63
C THR A 98 7.65 -4.02 -28.83
N TRP A 99 7.40 -5.32 -28.98
CA TRP A 99 7.83 -6.08 -30.15
C TRP A 99 7.26 -5.53 -31.46
N ILE A 100 5.98 -5.14 -31.48
CA ILE A 100 5.35 -4.54 -32.66
C ILE A 100 6.00 -3.19 -33.01
N LEU A 101 6.25 -2.33 -32.03
CA LEU A 101 6.86 -1.02 -32.23
C LEU A 101 8.34 -1.13 -32.68
N GLU A 102 9.09 -2.09 -32.12
CA GLU A 102 10.46 -2.39 -32.56
C GLU A 102 10.48 -2.94 -34.00
N ARG A 103 9.52 -3.81 -34.34
CA ARG A 103 9.44 -4.42 -35.67
C ARG A 103 8.96 -3.44 -36.74
N PHE A 104 8.13 -2.47 -36.36
CA PHE A 104 7.55 -1.46 -37.24
C PHE A 104 7.65 -0.06 -36.63
N PRO A 105 8.84 0.58 -36.69
CA PRO A 105 9.09 1.87 -36.04
C PRO A 105 8.16 2.99 -36.52
N SER A 106 7.68 2.92 -37.77
CA SER A 106 6.74 3.87 -38.35
C SER A 106 5.33 3.86 -37.71
N LEU A 107 5.02 2.86 -36.87
CA LEU A 107 3.83 2.85 -36.03
C LEU A 107 4.02 3.65 -34.74
N ALA A 108 5.26 3.80 -34.26
CA ALA A 108 5.57 4.63 -33.10
C ALA A 108 5.38 6.12 -33.40
N ASP A 109 5.64 6.54 -34.64
CA ASP A 109 5.45 7.93 -35.11
C ASP A 109 3.97 8.33 -35.27
N LYS A 110 3.03 7.38 -35.11
CA LYS A 110 1.57 7.58 -35.28
C LYS A 110 0.78 7.38 -33.98
N LEU A 111 1.47 7.15 -32.86
CA LEU A 111 0.91 7.00 -31.52
C LEU A 111 0.87 8.34 -30.78
#